data_AF-A0A6L4ZAX7-F1
#
_entry.id   AF-A0A6L4ZAX7-F1
#
_cell.length_a   1.000
_cell.length_b   1.000
_cell.length_c   1.000
_cell.angle_alpha   90.00
_cell.angle_beta   90.00
_cell.angle_gamma   90.00
#
_symmetry.space_group_name_H-M   'P 1'
#
loop_
_entity.id
_entity.type
_entity.pdbx_description
1 polymer ?
#
loop_
_entity_poly.entity_id
_entity_poly.type
_entity_poly.pdbx_seq_one_letter_code
_entity_poly.pdbx_strand_id
1 'polypeptide(L)'
;MLQVNLSQAETQRLNYERYHYPCTIIQKRIEAVFIKATTGFSGTMVGQITGLHRHSASRWAQCCQTGGFESLYQYNYGTNKSELENYPGSILNSFTQRPR
;
A
#
# COMPACT_ATOMS: atom_id res chain seq x y z
N MET A 1 0.56 8.01 -19.03
CA MET A 1 0.10 6.69 -18.57
C MET A 1 1.33 5.91 -18.14
N LEU A 2 1.38 5.36 -16.92
CA LEU A 2 2.50 4.51 -16.50
C LEU A 2 2.22 3.10 -17.01
N GLN A 3 3.03 2.61 -17.94
CA GLN A 3 2.97 1.25 -18.44
C GLN A 3 3.87 0.38 -17.54
N VAL A 4 3.26 -0.56 -16.82
CA VAL A 4 3.97 -1.44 -15.89
C VAL A 4 4.41 -2.66 -16.67
N ASN A 5 5.71 -2.72 -16.99
CA ASN A 5 6.29 -3.86 -17.67
C ASN A 5 6.79 -4.84 -16.62
N LEU A 6 5.94 -5.82 -16.27
CA LEU A 6 6.30 -6.92 -15.37
C LEU A 6 6.66 -8.17 -16.18
N SER A 7 7.50 -9.02 -15.61
CA SER A 7 7.74 -10.34 -16.18
C SER A 7 6.47 -11.21 -16.13
N GLN A 8 6.44 -12.26 -16.96
CA GLN A 8 5.35 -13.23 -16.94
C GLN A 8 5.24 -13.92 -15.57
N ALA A 9 6.36 -14.25 -14.94
CA ALA A 9 6.40 -14.87 -13.63
C ALA A 9 5.81 -13.95 -12.54
N GLU A 10 6.15 -12.67 -12.56
CA GLU A 10 5.55 -11.68 -11.64
C GLU A 10 4.05 -11.50 -11.87
N THR A 11 3.63 -11.46 -13.13
CA THR A 11 2.21 -11.35 -13.48
C THR A 11 1.41 -12.56 -12.99
N GLN A 12 1.99 -13.77 -13.11
CA GLN A 12 1.40 -14.99 -12.56
C GLN A 12 1.34 -14.96 -11.03
N ARG A 13 2.41 -14.49 -10.38
CA ARG A 13 2.43 -14.31 -8.91
C ARG A 13 1.35 -13.33 -8.46
N LEU A 14 1.20 -12.17 -9.12
CA LEU A 14 0.13 -11.20 -8.83
C LEU A 14 -1.27 -11.83 -9.02
N ASN A 15 -1.46 -12.62 -10.06
CA ASN A 15 -2.74 -13.27 -10.33
C ASN A 15 -3.12 -14.30 -9.24
N TYR A 16 -2.14 -15.03 -8.70
CA TYR A 16 -2.37 -15.96 -7.59
C TYR A 16 -2.60 -15.21 -6.28
N GLU A 17 -1.68 -14.33 -5.90
CA GLU A 17 -1.65 -13.67 -4.59
C GLU A 17 -2.82 -12.72 -4.35
N ARG A 18 -3.44 -12.16 -5.41
CA ARG A 18 -4.61 -11.28 -5.25
C ARG A 18 -5.81 -11.95 -4.57
N TYR A 19 -5.84 -13.28 -4.53
CA TYR A 19 -6.89 -14.05 -3.85
C TYR A 19 -6.41 -14.79 -2.60
N HIS A 20 -5.10 -15.02 -2.46
CA HIS A 20 -4.54 -15.91 -1.43
C HIS A 20 -3.76 -15.16 -0.35
N TYR A 21 -3.34 -13.92 -0.61
CA TYR A 21 -2.53 -13.18 0.36
C TYR A 21 -3.35 -12.89 1.65
N PRO A 22 -2.83 -13.12 2.86
CA PRO A 22 -3.63 -13.09 4.09
C PRO A 22 -4.20 -11.71 4.47
N CYS A 23 -3.63 -10.61 3.96
CA CYS A 23 -4.10 -9.25 4.25
C CYS A 23 -4.92 -8.67 3.09
N THR A 24 -6.19 -8.35 3.34
CA THR A 24 -7.13 -7.80 2.34
C THR A 24 -6.67 -6.47 1.73
N ILE A 25 -6.00 -5.60 2.51
CA ILE A 25 -5.47 -4.34 1.98
C ILE A 25 -4.35 -4.62 0.97
N ILE A 26 -3.49 -5.60 1.25
CA ILE A 26 -2.43 -6.01 0.32
C ILE A 26 -3.03 -6.68 -0.90
N GLN A 27 -4.05 -7.55 -0.75
CA GLN A 27 -4.79 -8.12 -1.88
C GLN A 27 -5.29 -7.04 -2.85
N LYS A 28 -5.90 -5.96 -2.33
CA LYS A 28 -6.35 -4.82 -3.15
C LYS A 28 -5.20 -4.10 -3.87
N ARG A 29 -4.03 -3.96 -3.23
CA ARG A 29 -2.83 -3.40 -3.88
C ARG A 29 -2.38 -4.29 -5.04
N ILE A 30 -2.29 -5.60 -4.79
CA ILE A 30 -1.90 -6.62 -5.77
C ILE A 30 -2.88 -6.60 -6.95
N GLU A 31 -4.18 -6.59 -6.69
CA GLU A 31 -5.23 -6.53 -7.72
C GLU A 31 -5.10 -5.27 -8.59
N ALA A 32 -4.87 -4.11 -7.99
CA ALA A 32 -4.68 -2.87 -8.74
C ALA A 32 -3.45 -2.90 -9.65
N VAL A 33 -2.35 -3.49 -9.18
CA VAL A 33 -1.13 -3.67 -9.99
C VAL A 33 -1.38 -4.68 -11.12
N PHE A 34 -2.04 -5.79 -10.82
CA PHE A 34 -2.38 -6.82 -11.81
C PHE A 34 -3.23 -6.26 -12.95
N ILE A 35 -4.31 -5.55 -12.64
CA ILE A 35 -5.18 -4.92 -13.66
C ILE A 35 -4.36 -3.93 -14.48
N LYS A 36 -3.52 -3.12 -13.84
CA LYS A 36 -2.71 -2.11 -14.52
C LYS A 36 -1.66 -2.72 -15.45
N ALA A 37 -1.07 -3.85 -15.08
CA ALA A 37 -0.09 -4.57 -15.90
C ALA A 37 -0.75 -5.29 -17.09
N THR A 38 -2.01 -5.71 -16.99
CA THR A 38 -2.67 -6.56 -18.00
C THR A 38 -3.62 -5.83 -18.95
N THR A 39 -4.14 -4.66 -18.57
CA THR A 39 -5.22 -3.97 -19.33
C THR A 39 -4.84 -2.61 -19.91
N GLY A 40 -3.74 -2.01 -19.45
CA GLY A 40 -3.35 -0.64 -19.83
C GLY A 40 -4.32 0.46 -19.33
N PHE A 41 -5.24 0.14 -18.42
CA PHE A 41 -6.23 1.09 -17.92
C PHE A 41 -5.62 2.29 -17.18
N SER A 42 -6.33 3.41 -17.24
CA SER A 42 -5.96 4.62 -16.51
C SER A 42 -6.04 4.38 -14.99
N GLY A 43 -5.26 5.13 -14.21
CA GLY A 43 -5.33 5.03 -12.74
C GLY A 43 -6.73 5.31 -12.18
N THR A 44 -7.52 6.16 -12.85
CA THR A 44 -8.91 6.42 -12.49
C THR A 44 -9.78 5.18 -12.67
N MET A 45 -9.69 4.51 -13.81
CA MET A 45 -10.47 3.30 -14.10
C MET A 45 -10.08 2.15 -13.17
N VAL A 46 -8.78 1.94 -12.95
CA VAL A 46 -8.32 0.94 -11.97
C VAL A 46 -8.82 1.27 -10.57
N GLY A 47 -8.81 2.54 -10.17
CA GLY A 47 -9.36 2.98 -8.89
C GLY A 47 -10.86 2.69 -8.75
N GLN A 48 -11.65 2.93 -9.80
CA GLN A 48 -13.07 2.60 -9.83
C GLN A 48 -13.33 1.10 -9.69
N ILE A 49 -12.56 0.25 -10.38
CA ILE A 49 -12.70 -1.21 -10.31
C ILE A 49 -12.32 -1.74 -8.93
N THR A 50 -11.21 -1.26 -8.37
CA THR A 50 -10.63 -1.79 -7.12
C THR A 50 -11.13 -1.10 -5.85
N GLY A 51 -11.94 -0.04 -6.00
CA GLY A 51 -12.35 0.83 -4.89
C GLY A 51 -11.18 1.60 -4.25
N LEU A 52 -10.06 1.76 -4.96
CA LEU A 52 -8.92 2.54 -4.50
C LEU A 52 -8.97 3.98 -5.03
N HIS A 53 -8.34 4.89 -4.30
CA HIS A 53 -8.11 6.24 -4.82
C HIS A 53 -7.25 6.20 -6.10
N ARG A 54 -7.60 7.02 -7.10
CA ARG A 54 -6.98 7.04 -8.44
C ARG A 54 -5.44 7.14 -8.43
N HIS A 55 -4.88 7.85 -7.46
CA HIS A 55 -3.43 8.01 -7.33
C HIS A 55 -2.76 6.81 -6.67
N SER A 56 -3.47 6.06 -5.82
CA SER A 56 -2.97 4.87 -5.15
C SER A 56 -2.63 3.77 -6.16
N ALA A 57 -3.52 3.48 -7.12
CA ALA A 57 -3.28 2.45 -8.14
C ALA A 57 -2.01 2.74 -8.96
N SER A 58 -1.78 4.00 -9.34
CA SER A 58 -0.56 4.40 -10.06
C SER A 58 0.69 4.35 -9.19
N ARG A 59 0.57 4.73 -7.91
CA ARG A 59 1.67 4.64 -6.94
C ARG A 59 2.10 3.20 -6.69
N TRP A 60 1.16 2.28 -6.49
CA TRP A 60 1.49 0.86 -6.25
C TRP A 60 2.11 0.20 -7.47
N ALA A 61 1.61 0.52 -8.66
CA ALA A 61 2.21 0.12 -9.92
C ALA A 61 3.69 0.56 -10.04
N GLN A 62 3.97 1.82 -9.72
CA GLN A 62 5.34 2.34 -9.72
C GLN A 62 6.21 1.67 -8.65
N CYS A 63 5.66 1.48 -7.45
CA CYS A 63 6.35 0.83 -6.33
C CYS A 63 6.76 -0.61 -6.71
N CYS A 64 5.84 -1.38 -7.29
CA CYS A 64 6.10 -2.72 -7.80
C CYS A 64 7.14 -2.73 -8.93
N GLN A 65 7.10 -1.74 -9.81
CA GLN A 65 8.06 -1.62 -10.91
C GLN A 65 9.48 -1.32 -10.43
N THR A 66 9.63 -0.53 -9.36
CA THR A 66 10.95 -0.16 -8.83
C THR A 66 11.50 -1.16 -7.81
N GLY A 67 10.63 -1.77 -6.99
CA GLY A 67 11.01 -2.59 -5.84
C GLY A 67 10.55 -4.05 -5.92
N GLY A 68 10.02 -4.47 -7.07
CA GLY A 68 9.46 -5.79 -7.28
C GLY A 68 8.19 -6.05 -6.45
N PHE A 69 7.73 -7.30 -6.46
CA PHE A 69 6.53 -7.74 -5.75
C PHE A 69 6.54 -7.40 -4.26
N GLU A 70 7.69 -7.59 -3.60
CA GLU A 70 7.85 -7.43 -2.15
C GLU A 70 7.54 -6.00 -1.65
N SER A 71 7.72 -5.01 -2.54
CA SER A 71 7.41 -3.61 -2.24
C SER A 71 5.93 -3.37 -1.93
N LEU A 72 5.02 -4.23 -2.42
CA LEU A 72 3.59 -4.14 -2.15
C LEU A 72 3.23 -4.47 -0.71
N TYR A 73 4.08 -5.23 -0.03
CA TYR A 73 3.93 -5.62 1.38
C TYR A 73 4.33 -4.52 2.34
N GLN A 74 5.14 -3.55 1.89
CA GLN A 74 5.67 -2.54 2.78
C GLN A 74 4.54 -1.65 3.31
N TYR A 75 4.47 -1.60 4.63
CA TYR A 75 3.75 -0.58 5.37
C TYR A 75 4.77 0.32 6.03
N ASN A 76 4.84 1.58 5.58
CA ASN A 76 5.56 2.62 6.32
C ASN A 76 4.73 3.12 7.52
N TYR A 77 3.90 2.24 8.09
CA TYR A 77 3.08 2.55 9.24
C TYR A 77 3.92 2.31 10.50
N GLY A 78 4.06 3.30 11.37
CA GLY A 78 4.87 3.20 12.58
C GLY A 78 6.36 3.52 12.44
N THR A 79 6.83 3.97 11.27
CA THR A 79 8.22 4.47 11.12
C THR A 79 8.39 5.93 11.59
N ASN A 80 7.28 6.66 11.72
CA ASN A 80 7.30 8.03 12.21
C ASN A 80 7.29 8.00 13.74
N LYS A 81 8.45 8.26 14.35
CA LYS A 81 8.50 8.52 15.79
C LYS A 81 7.80 9.83 16.07
N SER A 82 6.86 9.82 17.00
CA SER A 82 6.23 11.06 17.46
C SER A 82 7.23 11.84 18.31
N GLU A 83 7.27 13.17 18.18
CA GLU A 83 8.03 14.01 19.12
C GLU A 83 7.61 13.77 20.58
N LEU A 84 6.35 13.36 20.79
CA LEU A 84 5.79 13.01 22.08
C LEU A 84 6.42 11.77 22.71
N GLU A 85 7.06 10.89 21.93
CA GLU A 85 7.81 9.74 22.46
C GLU A 85 9.00 10.17 23.33
N ASN A 86 9.49 11.41 23.17
CA ASN A 86 10.56 11.95 24.00
C ASN A 86 10.08 12.45 25.37
N TYR A 87 8.77 12.55 25.60
CA TYR A 87 8.21 13.17 26.80
C TYR A 87 7.21 12.28 27.57
N PRO A 88 7.48 10.97 27.78
CA PRO A 88 6.52 10.07 28.42
C PRO A 88 6.21 10.50 29.86
N GLY A 89 7.20 11.03 30.60
CA GLY A 89 7.02 11.50 31.98
C GLY A 89 6.13 12.75 32.08
N SER A 90 6.31 13.72 31.18
CA SER A 90 5.48 14.95 31.17
C SER A 90 4.03 14.64 30.81
N ILE A 91 3.83 13.72 29.87
CA ILE A 91 2.49 13.23 29.50
C ILE A 91 1.83 12.54 30.69
N LEU A 92 2.54 11.62 31.35
CA LEU A 92 2.03 10.93 32.54
C LEU A 92 1.69 11.91 33.67
N ASN A 93 2.57 12.86 33.95
CA ASN A 93 2.34 13.90 34.95
C ASN A 93 1.10 14.76 34.65
N SER A 94 0.82 15.04 33.37
CA SER A 94 -0.38 15.80 33.00
C SER A 94 -1.68 15.08 33.39
N PHE A 95 -1.70 13.74 33.28
CA PHE A 95 -2.84 12.92 33.69
C PHE A 95 -3.01 12.87 35.21
N THR A 96 -1.90 12.90 35.97
CA THR A 96 -1.94 12.88 37.43
C THR A 96 -2.29 14.23 38.04
N GLN A 97 -1.82 15.34 37.47
CA GLN A 97 -2.08 16.68 38.00
C GLN A 97 -3.45 17.24 37.63
N ARG A 98 -4.03 16.79 36.51
CA ARG A 98 -5.38 17.15 36.08
C ARG A 98 -6.14 15.88 35.64
N PRO A 99 -6.51 15.01 36.60
CA PRO A 99 -7.40 13.90 36.29
C PRO A 99 -8.73 14.50 35.79
N ARG A 100 -9.17 14.06 34.61
CA ARG A 100 -10.53 14.33 34.12
C ARG A 100 -11.51 13.37 34.77
#